data_AF-U9TYW4-F1
#
_entry.id   AF-U9TYW4-F1
#
_cell.length_a   1.000
_cell.length_b   1.000
_cell.length_c   1.000
_cell.angle_alpha   90.00
_cell.angle_beta   90.00
_cell.angle_gamma   90.00
#
_symmetry.space_group_name_H-M   'P 1'
#
loop_
_entity.id
_entity.type
_entity.pdbx_description
1 polymer ?
#
loop_
_entity_poly.entity_id
_entity_poly.type
_entity_poly.pdbx_seq_one_letter_code
_entity_poly.pdbx_strand_id
1 'polypeptide(L)'
;MDKSFLNFLQKKKNSIILTIIDIIDFPGSLIKNLDNLIGKNNPNILIANKIDLLPKNFDENMIKIWLKNHCSENGLRNIHDIFLCSAKKNWLIKDLCNEISKIKNYNDNIYLIGNTNVGKSELINSFLRTYVHNGRKYEVTSSHIPGTTINMLGLPLNIFGDTFGKNIKGISFNNNNNNNQGDRRFLFDTPGIVNENQLFHFLDQEEIKMITPQRNIRPFTYIFKPGKSLLFGGLGRIDYKMGKNPIRITVFSGLDSHITSIEKADEFYKQLSFYEEDHFLKPPIGSIERLKKFPEIIKSIKNLKVVSNEKLYMNTKKISILDVVWSGVGWCSIGGVKIGETAIFDIWSPDGKGVYVRNVPLLPYEFHGKIEKIK
;
A
#
# COMPACT_ATOMS: atom_id res chain seq x y z
N MET A 1 9.03 -7.25 14.39
CA MET A 1 8.66 -6.50 15.62
C MET A 1 7.34 -7.06 16.15
N ASP A 2 7.27 -7.45 17.43
CA ASP A 2 6.07 -8.07 18.01
C ASP A 2 4.89 -7.08 18.00
N LYS A 3 3.75 -7.48 17.42
CA LYS A 3 2.54 -6.64 17.34
C LYS A 3 1.82 -6.50 18.69
N SER A 4 2.27 -7.24 19.71
CA SER A 4 1.69 -7.25 21.05
C SER A 4 1.67 -5.89 21.74
N PHE A 5 2.54 -4.95 21.35
CA PHE A 5 2.51 -3.58 21.89
C PHE A 5 1.20 -2.86 21.58
N LEU A 6 0.39 -3.30 20.61
CA LEU A 6 -0.93 -2.73 20.34
C LEU A 6 -2.03 -3.27 21.26
N ASN A 7 -1.80 -4.35 22.02
CA ASN A 7 -2.83 -5.00 22.82
C ASN A 7 -3.44 -4.10 23.90
N PHE A 8 -2.76 -3.03 24.32
CA PHE A 8 -3.34 -2.07 25.25
C PHE A 8 -4.60 -1.38 24.67
N LEU A 9 -4.71 -1.28 23.34
CA LEU A 9 -5.85 -0.68 22.66
C LEU A 9 -7.15 -1.44 22.90
N GLN A 10 -7.09 -2.76 23.14
CA GLN A 10 -8.25 -3.54 23.54
C GLN A 10 -8.87 -3.04 24.86
N LYS A 11 -8.05 -2.49 25.75
CA LYS A 11 -8.48 -1.97 27.06
C LYS A 11 -8.97 -0.52 26.97
N LYS A 12 -8.72 0.18 25.86
CA LYS A 12 -9.18 1.54 25.63
C LYS A 12 -10.65 1.52 25.19
N LYS A 13 -11.45 2.39 25.79
CA LYS A 13 -12.86 2.58 25.46
C LYS A 13 -13.03 4.01 24.92
N ASN A 14 -13.87 4.16 23.91
CA ASN A 14 -14.19 5.46 23.31
C ASN A 14 -13.00 6.18 22.67
N SER A 15 -12.01 5.43 22.15
CA SER A 15 -10.90 5.97 21.35
C SER A 15 -11.16 5.81 19.86
N ILE A 16 -10.63 6.71 19.02
CA ILE A 16 -10.72 6.59 17.56
C ILE A 16 -9.45 5.92 17.04
N ILE A 17 -9.61 4.97 16.14
CA ILE A 17 -8.49 4.26 15.51
C ILE A 17 -8.43 4.66 14.05
N LEU A 18 -7.27 5.11 13.61
CA LEU A 18 -6.98 5.44 12.23
C LEU A 18 -6.01 4.38 11.69
N THR A 19 -6.56 3.36 11.05
CA THR A 19 -5.75 2.31 10.41
C THR A 19 -5.32 2.77 9.03
N ILE A 20 -4.02 2.99 8.84
CA ILE A 20 -3.46 3.53 7.61
C ILE A 20 -2.80 2.42 6.81
N ILE A 21 -3.18 2.32 5.53
CA ILE A 21 -2.59 1.40 4.56
C ILE A 21 -2.03 2.18 3.35
N ASP A 22 -1.10 1.55 2.65
CA ASP A 22 -0.66 1.99 1.32
C ASP A 22 -1.47 1.24 0.26
N ILE A 23 -2.22 1.96 -0.57
CA ILE A 23 -3.09 1.37 -1.60
C ILE A 23 -2.30 0.62 -2.70
N ILE A 24 -1.08 1.08 -3.01
CA ILE A 24 -0.22 0.47 -4.03
C ILE A 24 0.31 -0.88 -3.54
N ASP A 25 0.70 -0.92 -2.27
CA ASP A 25 1.28 -2.09 -1.62
C ASP A 25 0.24 -3.00 -0.92
N PHE A 26 -1.05 -2.79 -1.14
CA PHE A 26 -2.08 -3.64 -0.52
C PHE A 26 -2.11 -5.04 -1.19
N PRO A 27 -2.26 -6.18 -0.48
CA PRO A 27 -2.51 -6.32 0.95
C PRO A 27 -1.24 -6.35 1.81
N GLY A 28 -0.04 -6.21 1.24
CA GLY A 28 1.23 -6.18 1.99
C GLY A 28 1.31 -5.08 3.05
N SER A 29 0.61 -3.97 2.87
CA SER A 29 0.51 -2.88 3.84
C SER A 29 -0.51 -3.11 4.97
N LEU A 30 -1.33 -4.17 4.90
CA LEU A 30 -2.37 -4.48 5.87
C LEU A 30 -1.82 -5.32 7.04
N ILE A 31 -2.16 -4.91 8.26
CA ILE A 31 -1.91 -5.70 9.46
C ILE A 31 -2.98 -6.80 9.55
N LYS A 32 -2.61 -8.05 9.26
CA LYS A 32 -3.51 -9.20 9.40
C LYS A 32 -4.04 -9.35 10.82
N ASN A 33 -5.32 -9.74 10.94
CA ASN A 33 -6.03 -9.96 12.21
C ASN A 33 -5.99 -8.74 13.15
N LEU A 34 -6.01 -7.53 12.60
CA LEU A 34 -5.89 -6.30 13.39
C LEU A 34 -7.02 -6.16 14.43
N ASP A 35 -8.22 -6.69 14.16
CA ASP A 35 -9.34 -6.71 15.12
C ASP A 35 -8.93 -7.31 16.48
N ASN A 36 -8.05 -8.32 16.47
CA ASN A 36 -7.55 -8.97 17.68
C ASN A 36 -6.61 -8.07 18.48
N LEU A 37 -6.05 -7.01 17.89
CA LEU A 37 -5.11 -6.10 18.57
C LEU A 37 -5.83 -4.84 19.06
N ILE A 38 -6.80 -4.34 18.28
CA ILE A 38 -7.44 -3.04 18.53
C ILE A 38 -8.78 -3.13 19.27
N GLY A 39 -9.36 -4.33 19.36
CA GLY A 39 -10.69 -4.55 19.91
C GLY A 39 -11.82 -4.20 18.94
N LYS A 40 -13.02 -4.68 19.23
CA LYS A 40 -14.19 -4.57 18.32
C LYS A 40 -15.09 -3.36 18.58
N ASN A 41 -14.82 -2.62 19.65
CA ASN A 41 -15.74 -1.57 20.14
C ASN A 41 -15.30 -0.16 19.78
N ASN A 42 -14.04 0.04 19.39
CA ASN A 42 -13.53 1.35 18.99
C ASN A 42 -13.81 1.59 17.49
N PRO A 43 -14.29 2.77 17.10
CA PRO A 43 -14.48 3.11 15.69
C PRO A 43 -13.12 3.15 15.01
N ASN A 44 -13.02 2.40 13.93
CA ASN A 44 -11.81 2.30 13.16
C ASN A 44 -12.06 2.81 11.75
N ILE A 45 -11.43 3.93 11.39
CA ILE A 45 -11.42 4.44 10.03
C ILE A 45 -10.21 3.82 9.31
N LEU A 46 -10.48 3.08 8.24
CA LEU A 46 -9.44 2.62 7.34
C LEU A 46 -9.07 3.75 6.36
N ILE A 47 -7.82 4.19 6.38
CA ILE A 47 -7.29 5.24 5.53
C ILE A 47 -6.43 4.59 4.45
N ALA A 48 -6.93 4.58 3.22
CA ALA A 48 -6.20 4.22 2.01
C ALA A 48 -5.38 5.40 1.51
N ASN A 49 -4.11 5.44 1.89
CA ASN A 49 -3.19 6.52 1.52
C ASN A 49 -2.51 6.25 0.16
N LYS A 50 -1.87 7.30 -0.38
CA LYS A 50 -1.11 7.31 -1.64
C LYS A 50 -1.94 7.11 -2.90
N ILE A 51 -3.21 7.54 -2.89
CA ILE A 51 -4.07 7.47 -4.08
C ILE A 51 -3.55 8.32 -5.25
N ASP A 52 -2.65 9.27 -4.99
CA ASP A 52 -1.98 10.07 -6.03
C ASP A 52 -1.04 9.24 -6.92
N LEU A 53 -0.69 8.03 -6.49
CA LEU A 53 0.11 7.08 -7.26
C LEU A 53 -0.74 6.18 -8.16
N LEU A 54 -2.05 6.11 -7.95
CA LEU A 54 -2.93 5.34 -8.83
C LEU A 54 -3.03 5.99 -10.22
N PRO A 55 -3.34 5.21 -11.28
CA PRO A 55 -3.78 5.75 -12.56
C PRO A 55 -4.93 6.74 -12.39
N LYS A 56 -5.10 7.65 -13.35
CA LYS A 56 -6.17 8.67 -13.27
C LYS A 56 -7.54 8.03 -13.51
N ASN A 57 -8.59 8.66 -12.97
CA ASN A 57 -10.01 8.31 -13.22
C ASN A 57 -10.44 6.93 -12.70
N PHE A 58 -10.02 6.56 -11.48
CA PHE A 58 -10.58 5.40 -10.79
C PHE A 58 -11.92 5.71 -10.11
N ASP A 59 -12.73 4.68 -9.90
CA ASP A 59 -13.97 4.77 -9.12
C ASP A 59 -13.68 4.55 -7.63
N GLU A 60 -13.82 5.62 -6.83
CA GLU A 60 -13.58 5.59 -5.38
C GLU A 60 -14.51 4.61 -4.65
N ASN A 61 -15.78 4.51 -5.04
CA ASN A 61 -16.75 3.63 -4.37
C ASN A 61 -16.40 2.16 -4.62
N MET A 62 -15.99 1.83 -5.84
CA MET A 62 -15.51 0.50 -6.18
C MET A 62 -14.28 0.11 -5.36
N ILE A 63 -13.31 1.03 -5.21
CA ILE A 63 -12.13 0.78 -4.36
C ILE A 63 -12.52 0.60 -2.90
N LYS A 64 -13.45 1.40 -2.35
CA LYS A 64 -13.92 1.24 -0.97
C LYS A 64 -14.56 -0.13 -0.74
N ILE A 65 -15.45 -0.56 -1.64
CA ILE A 65 -16.08 -1.89 -1.57
C ILE A 65 -15.01 -2.99 -1.65
N TRP A 66 -14.07 -2.86 -2.58
CA TRP A 66 -12.97 -3.79 -2.76
C TRP A 66 -12.09 -3.92 -1.50
N LEU A 67 -11.68 -2.78 -0.92
CA LEU A 67 -10.92 -2.73 0.34
C LEU A 67 -11.69 -3.37 1.49
N LYS A 68 -12.98 -3.07 1.64
CA LYS A 68 -13.83 -3.62 2.69
C LYS A 68 -13.86 -5.15 2.66
N ASN A 69 -14.04 -5.73 1.47
CA ASN A 69 -14.07 -7.17 1.28
C ASN A 69 -12.72 -7.80 1.62
N HIS A 70 -11.63 -7.26 1.06
CA HIS A 70 -10.29 -7.77 1.34
C HIS A 70 -9.86 -7.64 2.81
N CYS A 71 -10.22 -6.55 3.48
CA CYS A 71 -9.95 -6.37 4.90
C CYS A 71 -10.71 -7.41 5.74
N SER A 72 -11.98 -7.67 5.42
CA SER A 72 -12.79 -8.69 6.12
C SER A 72 -12.20 -10.10 5.99
N GLU A 73 -11.70 -10.45 4.80
CA GLU A 73 -11.00 -11.72 4.54
C GLU A 73 -9.69 -11.85 5.33
N ASN A 74 -9.04 -10.73 5.65
CA ASN A 74 -7.76 -10.68 6.38
C ASN A 74 -7.92 -10.36 7.88
N GLY A 75 -9.14 -10.48 8.43
CA GLY A 75 -9.39 -10.34 9.86
C GLY A 75 -9.47 -8.90 10.38
N LEU A 76 -9.85 -7.96 9.51
CA LEU A 76 -10.21 -6.59 9.86
C LEU A 76 -11.66 -6.32 9.42
N ARG A 77 -12.61 -6.55 10.34
CA ARG A 77 -14.05 -6.42 10.09
C ARG A 77 -14.66 -5.22 10.80
N ASN A 78 -14.07 -4.81 11.92
CA ASN A 78 -14.47 -3.60 12.62
C ASN A 78 -13.92 -2.39 11.85
N ILE A 79 -14.56 -2.02 10.74
CA ILE A 79 -14.29 -0.81 9.97
C ILE A 79 -15.55 0.06 10.02
N HIS A 80 -15.43 1.21 10.67
CA HIS A 80 -16.49 2.21 10.74
C HIS A 80 -16.68 2.88 9.37
N ASP A 81 -15.59 3.31 8.74
CA ASP A 81 -15.60 3.89 7.41
C ASP A 81 -14.26 3.69 6.69
N ILE A 82 -14.25 3.84 5.36
CA ILE A 82 -13.06 3.77 4.51
C ILE A 82 -12.88 5.12 3.81
N PHE A 83 -11.69 5.69 3.99
CA PHE A 83 -11.33 6.98 3.44
C PHE A 83 -10.13 6.88 2.50
N LEU A 84 -10.21 7.48 1.32
CA LEU A 84 -9.11 7.53 0.34
C LEU A 84 -8.43 8.90 0.43
N CYS A 85 -7.10 8.95 0.53
CA CYS A 85 -6.39 10.23 0.55
C CYS A 85 -4.98 10.17 -0.04
N SER A 86 -4.41 11.35 -0.28
CA SER A 86 -2.96 11.51 -0.42
C SER A 86 -2.47 12.48 0.63
N ALA A 87 -1.83 11.96 1.67
CA ALA A 87 -1.19 12.80 2.68
C ALA A 87 -0.09 13.68 2.06
N LYS A 88 0.74 13.10 1.18
CA LYS A 88 1.83 13.82 0.48
C LYS A 88 1.32 15.00 -0.35
N LYS A 89 0.17 14.85 -1.01
CA LYS A 89 -0.45 15.92 -1.83
C LYS A 89 -1.50 16.73 -1.08
N ASN A 90 -1.76 16.40 0.19
CA ASN A 90 -2.84 16.96 0.99
C ASN A 90 -4.24 16.83 0.35
N TRP A 91 -4.46 15.79 -0.46
CA TRP A 91 -5.74 15.52 -1.14
C TRP A 91 -6.72 14.84 -0.18
N LEU A 92 -7.97 15.34 -0.14
CA LEU A 92 -9.08 14.81 0.65
C LEU A 92 -8.85 14.80 2.17
N ILE A 93 -7.79 15.45 2.66
CA ILE A 93 -7.45 15.48 4.09
C ILE A 93 -8.47 16.27 4.90
N LYS A 94 -8.99 17.38 4.35
CA LYS A 94 -10.04 18.16 5.02
C LYS A 94 -11.32 17.33 5.19
N ASP A 95 -11.68 16.55 4.18
CA ASP A 95 -12.85 15.68 4.21
C ASP A 95 -12.66 14.53 5.22
N LEU A 96 -11.45 13.94 5.29
CA LEU A 96 -11.10 12.98 6.34
C LEU A 96 -11.28 13.57 7.75
N CYS A 97 -10.76 14.78 7.98
CA CYS A 97 -10.89 15.44 9.27
C CYS A 97 -12.35 15.74 9.62
N ASN A 98 -13.16 16.12 8.63
CA ASN A 98 -14.60 16.30 8.81
C ASN A 98 -15.28 14.98 9.20
N GLU A 99 -14.94 13.85 8.56
CA GLU A 99 -15.48 12.54 8.95
C GLU A 99 -15.07 12.13 10.37
N ILE A 100 -13.80 12.35 10.75
CA ILE A 100 -13.34 12.13 12.12
C ILE A 100 -14.15 12.99 13.11
N SER A 101 -14.46 14.25 12.76
CA SER A 101 -15.25 15.15 13.62
C SER A 101 -16.72 14.74 13.81
N LYS A 102 -17.28 13.97 12.86
CA LYS A 102 -18.68 13.52 12.92
C LYS A 102 -18.88 12.35 13.86
N ILE A 103 -17.83 11.67 14.28
CA ILE A 103 -17.93 10.51 15.16
C ILE A 103 -18.35 10.98 16.58
N LYS A 104 -19.66 10.93 16.86
CA LYS A 104 -20.28 11.37 18.12
C LYS A 104 -19.95 10.43 19.29
N ASN A 105 -19.90 10.96 20.51
CA ASN A 105 -19.72 10.24 21.78
C ASN A 105 -18.30 9.74 22.10
N TYR A 106 -17.28 10.18 21.36
CA TYR A 106 -15.88 9.82 21.63
C TYR A 106 -15.17 10.95 22.38
N ASN A 107 -14.78 10.67 23.62
CA ASN A 107 -14.14 11.62 24.53
C ASN A 107 -12.66 11.28 24.80
N ASP A 108 -12.09 10.26 24.13
CA ASP A 108 -10.72 9.80 24.33
C ASP A 108 -9.82 10.16 23.13
N ASN A 109 -8.62 9.59 23.12
CA ASN A 109 -7.53 9.84 22.19
C ASN A 109 -7.75 9.23 20.79
N ILE A 110 -6.98 9.72 19.81
CA ILE A 110 -6.89 9.18 18.45
C ILE A 110 -5.60 8.37 18.35
N TYR A 111 -5.65 7.17 17.75
CA TYR A 111 -4.47 6.31 17.57
C TYR A 111 -4.23 6.02 16.09
N LEU A 112 -3.06 6.37 15.57
CA LEU A 112 -2.64 6.03 14.21
C LEU A 112 -1.94 4.69 14.21
N ILE A 113 -2.44 3.74 13.42
CA ILE A 113 -1.90 2.38 13.34
C ILE A 113 -1.62 2.05 11.88
N GLY A 114 -0.52 1.36 11.61
CA GLY A 114 -0.20 0.91 10.27
C GLY A 114 1.25 0.47 10.16
N ASN A 115 1.56 -0.23 9.07
CA ASN A 115 2.92 -0.69 8.81
C ASN A 115 3.91 0.48 8.68
N THR A 116 5.20 0.19 8.65
CA THR A 116 6.21 1.16 8.19
C THR A 116 5.91 1.62 6.75
N ASN A 117 6.28 2.86 6.42
CA ASN A 117 6.16 3.44 5.08
C ASN A 117 4.74 3.62 4.49
N VAL A 118 3.66 3.37 5.25
CA VAL A 118 2.27 3.66 4.81
C VAL A 118 1.94 5.16 4.80
N GLY A 119 2.79 5.99 5.42
CA GLY A 119 2.65 7.45 5.44
C GLY A 119 1.98 8.03 6.70
N LYS A 120 2.13 7.38 7.86
CA LYS A 120 1.61 7.89 9.15
C LYS A 120 2.11 9.30 9.49
N SER A 121 3.43 9.49 9.48
CA SER A 121 4.05 10.80 9.77
C SER A 121 3.67 11.85 8.74
N GLU A 122 3.54 11.47 7.45
CA GLU A 122 3.06 12.38 6.41
C GLU A 122 1.61 12.79 6.65
N LEU A 123 0.76 11.87 7.13
CA LEU A 123 -0.63 12.18 7.48
C LEU A 123 -0.73 13.16 8.64
N ILE A 124 0.08 12.98 9.70
CA ILE A 124 0.18 13.94 10.82
C ILE A 124 0.56 15.33 10.31
N ASN A 125 1.60 15.42 9.48
CA ASN A 125 2.03 16.67 8.87
C ASN A 125 0.90 17.28 8.01
N SER A 126 0.14 16.44 7.31
CA SER A 126 -1.02 16.89 6.54
C SER A 126 -2.14 17.46 7.39
N PHE A 127 -2.40 16.88 8.56
CA PHE A 127 -3.34 17.44 9.53
C PHE A 127 -2.88 18.81 10.02
N LEU A 128 -1.59 18.97 10.38
CA LEU A 128 -1.02 20.26 10.77
C LEU A 128 -1.15 21.32 9.66
N ARG A 129 -0.90 20.97 8.39
CA ARG A 129 -1.07 21.88 7.25
C ARG A 129 -2.52 22.31 7.01
N THR A 130 -3.49 21.51 7.46
CA THR A 130 -4.92 21.81 7.33
C THR A 130 -5.37 22.83 8.37
N TYR A 131 -4.62 22.98 9.46
CA TYR A 131 -4.83 24.05 10.42
C TYR A 131 -4.46 25.41 9.81
N VAL A 132 -5.45 26.31 9.79
CA VAL A 132 -5.29 27.70 9.36
C VAL A 132 -5.47 28.59 10.58
N HIS A 133 -4.43 29.31 10.98
CA HIS A 133 -4.49 30.32 12.04
C HIS A 133 -4.17 31.70 11.45
N ASN A 134 -5.06 32.67 11.64
CA ASN A 134 -4.91 34.06 11.15
C ASN A 134 -4.56 34.18 9.66
N GLY A 135 -5.16 33.34 8.81
CA GLY A 135 -4.94 33.36 7.36
C GLY A 135 -3.59 32.79 6.90
N ARG A 136 -2.73 32.32 7.82
CA ARG A 136 -1.48 31.61 7.51
C ARG A 136 -1.67 30.12 7.72
N LYS A 137 -1.28 29.31 6.73
CA LYS A 137 -1.14 27.87 6.91
C LYS A 137 -0.01 27.63 7.89
N TYR A 138 -0.18 26.69 8.81
CA TYR A 138 0.93 26.28 9.66
C TYR A 138 2.02 25.64 8.76
N GLU A 139 3.14 26.34 8.57
CA GLU A 139 4.30 25.79 7.87
C GLU A 139 5.04 24.86 8.81
N VAL A 140 4.93 23.56 8.53
CA VAL A 140 5.75 22.55 9.19
C VAL A 140 7.17 22.72 8.66
N THR A 141 8.00 23.46 9.39
CA THR A 141 9.45 23.38 9.19
C THR A 141 9.87 21.95 9.48
N SER A 142 10.64 21.35 8.59
CA SER A 142 10.96 19.92 8.52
C SER A 142 11.76 19.36 9.71
N SER A 143 11.75 20.01 10.87
CA SER A 143 12.74 19.81 11.93
C SER A 143 12.22 19.54 13.34
N HIS A 144 10.92 19.62 13.66
CA HIS A 144 10.48 19.47 15.07
C HIS A 144 9.27 18.56 15.30
N ILE A 145 9.35 17.30 14.86
CA ILE A 145 8.70 16.19 15.56
C ILE A 145 9.81 15.25 16.05
N PRO A 146 10.16 15.29 17.35
CA PRO A 146 11.28 14.50 17.89
C PRO A 146 10.98 13.00 17.87
N GLY A 147 11.95 12.20 17.40
CA GLY A 147 12.12 10.80 17.80
C GLY A 147 11.05 9.83 17.29
N THR A 148 11.03 9.55 16.00
CA THR A 148 10.37 8.34 15.51
C THR A 148 11.25 7.12 15.79
N THR A 149 10.62 5.97 16.06
CA THR A 149 11.12 4.59 15.89
C THR A 149 11.19 3.72 17.17
N ILE A 150 11.06 4.24 18.39
CA ILE A 150 11.12 3.39 19.60
C ILE A 150 9.95 3.59 20.59
N ASN A 151 9.35 4.78 20.69
CA ASN A 151 8.26 5.07 21.62
C ASN A 151 7.02 5.65 20.92
N MET A 152 5.85 5.40 21.51
CA MET A 152 4.59 6.03 21.10
C MET A 152 4.65 7.54 21.37
N LEU A 153 4.36 8.35 20.35
CA LEU A 153 4.39 9.81 20.46
C LEU A 153 2.96 10.34 20.58
N GLY A 154 2.66 11.06 21.68
CA GLY A 154 1.37 11.73 21.85
C GLY A 154 1.45 13.21 21.47
N LEU A 155 0.67 13.63 20.48
CA LEU A 155 0.50 15.01 20.07
C LEU A 155 -0.82 15.57 20.63
N PRO A 156 -0.80 16.58 21.51
CA PRO A 156 -2.03 17.18 22.04
C PRO A 156 -2.95 17.66 20.91
N LEU A 157 -4.26 17.36 20.97
CA LEU A 157 -5.18 17.69 19.88
C LEU A 157 -5.32 19.20 19.63
N ASN A 158 -5.08 20.02 20.65
CA ASN A 158 -5.14 21.49 20.54
C ASN A 158 -4.12 22.08 19.54
N ILE A 159 -3.00 21.39 19.27
CA ILE A 159 -2.01 21.87 18.27
C ILE A 159 -2.57 21.81 16.84
N PHE A 160 -3.59 20.97 16.62
CA PHE A 160 -4.29 20.87 15.34
C PHE A 160 -5.45 21.88 15.24
N GLY A 161 -5.71 22.67 16.28
CA GLY A 161 -6.79 23.66 16.37
C GLY A 161 -8.14 23.12 15.89
N ASP A 162 -8.77 23.80 14.94
CA ASP A 162 -10.10 23.43 14.42
C ASP A 162 -10.07 22.29 13.38
N THR A 163 -8.91 21.66 13.13
CA THR A 163 -8.75 20.65 12.07
C THR A 163 -9.77 19.52 12.19
N PHE A 164 -9.97 18.99 13.40
CA PHE A 164 -10.96 17.94 13.66
C PHE A 164 -12.31 18.50 14.10
N GLY A 165 -12.63 19.75 13.73
CA GLY A 165 -13.91 20.42 14.00
C GLY A 165 -13.98 21.11 15.37
N LYS A 166 -14.74 22.21 15.42
CA LYS A 166 -14.97 23.03 16.63
C LYS A 166 -15.65 22.27 17.79
N ASN A 167 -16.34 21.18 17.48
CA ASN A 167 -17.17 20.41 18.42
C ASN A 167 -16.46 19.20 19.05
N ILE A 168 -15.21 18.89 18.67
CA ILE A 168 -14.37 17.97 19.45
C ILE A 168 -13.96 18.75 20.70
N LYS A 169 -14.89 19.04 21.63
CA LYS A 169 -14.74 19.86 22.86
C LYS A 169 -13.41 20.61 22.95
N GLY A 170 -13.15 21.44 21.95
CA GLY A 170 -12.01 22.33 21.92
C GLY A 170 -12.45 23.45 22.82
N ILE A 171 -11.67 23.72 23.86
CA ILE A 171 -11.87 24.86 24.74
C ILE A 171 -12.16 26.08 23.85
N SER A 172 -13.35 26.64 24.00
CA SER A 172 -13.63 27.99 23.51
C SER A 172 -12.59 28.88 24.19
N PHE A 173 -11.72 29.50 23.39
CA PHE A 173 -10.82 30.55 23.86
C PHE A 173 -11.64 31.80 24.21
N ASN A 174 -12.46 31.72 25.25
CA ASN A 174 -12.89 32.90 25.97
C ASN A 174 -11.90 33.13 27.11
N ASN A 175 -11.03 34.11 26.89
CA ASN A 175 -10.19 34.71 27.91
C ASN A 175 -11.07 35.12 29.10
N ASN A 176 -10.82 34.47 30.23
CA ASN A 176 -10.98 34.93 31.61
C ASN A 176 -11.42 33.74 32.46
N ASN A 177 -10.44 32.98 32.94
CA ASN A 177 -10.32 32.53 34.32
C ASN A 177 -9.18 31.51 34.43
N ASN A 178 -8.26 31.81 35.34
CA ASN A 178 -7.15 30.94 35.72
C ASN A 178 -7.70 29.63 36.30
N ASN A 179 -7.79 28.60 35.47
CA ASN A 179 -7.72 27.17 35.79
C ASN A 179 -7.78 26.34 34.48
N ASN A 180 -6.90 26.64 33.53
CA ASN A 180 -6.82 25.92 32.25
C ASN A 180 -6.10 24.57 32.41
N GLN A 181 -6.79 23.55 32.90
CA GLN A 181 -6.44 22.18 32.51
C GLN A 181 -6.81 22.03 31.03
N GLY A 182 -5.83 22.19 30.15
CA GLY A 182 -5.98 22.02 28.71
C GLY A 182 -6.59 20.66 28.34
N ASP A 183 -7.17 20.60 27.14
CA ASP A 183 -7.76 19.39 26.56
C ASP A 183 -6.79 18.19 26.69
N ARG A 184 -7.18 17.15 27.46
CA ARG A 184 -6.33 15.99 27.81
C ARG A 184 -6.26 14.94 26.70
N ARG A 185 -6.62 15.31 25.47
CA ARG A 185 -6.69 14.39 24.33
C ARG A 185 -5.50 14.56 23.40
N PHE A 186 -5.06 13.44 22.87
CA PHE A 186 -3.87 13.31 22.07
C PHE A 186 -4.18 12.50 20.81
N LEU A 187 -3.48 12.84 19.75
CA LEU A 187 -3.25 11.98 18.61
C LEU A 187 -1.94 11.23 18.87
N PHE A 188 -2.02 9.91 19.01
CA PHE A 188 -0.87 9.05 19.21
C PHE A 188 -0.38 8.49 17.87
N ASP A 189 0.87 8.81 17.52
CA ASP A 189 1.60 8.07 16.50
C ASP A 189 2.16 6.79 17.13
N THR A 190 1.68 5.64 16.67
CA THR A 190 2.19 4.35 17.13
C THR A 190 3.39 3.94 16.28
N PRO A 191 4.41 3.26 16.86
CA PRO A 191 5.51 2.73 16.09
C PRO A 191 5.02 1.91 14.89
N GLY A 192 5.63 2.13 13.73
CA GLY A 192 5.24 1.39 12.53
C GLY A 192 5.55 -0.09 12.66
N ILE A 193 4.57 -0.94 12.37
CA ILE A 193 4.79 -2.38 12.34
C ILE A 193 5.59 -2.72 11.09
N VAL A 194 6.78 -3.27 11.30
CA VAL A 194 7.61 -3.76 10.20
C VAL A 194 6.97 -5.02 9.63
N ASN A 195 6.59 -5.00 8.35
CA ASN A 195 6.17 -6.21 7.65
C ASN A 195 7.38 -6.89 7.02
N GLU A 196 7.93 -7.90 7.70
CA GLU A 196 9.11 -8.66 7.29
C GLU A 196 8.95 -9.37 5.93
N ASN A 197 7.73 -9.45 5.39
CA ASN A 197 7.48 -9.99 4.05
C ASN A 197 7.60 -8.95 2.93
N GLN A 198 7.75 -7.65 3.20
CA GLN A 198 7.96 -6.64 2.15
C GLN A 198 9.35 -6.79 1.50
N LEU A 199 9.43 -6.58 0.19
CA LEU A 199 10.71 -6.68 -0.53
C LEU A 199 11.68 -5.53 -0.19
N PHE A 200 11.18 -4.44 0.40
CA PHE A 200 12.00 -3.33 0.89
C PHE A 200 13.11 -3.76 1.88
N HIS A 201 12.94 -4.88 2.60
CA HIS A 201 13.96 -5.36 3.55
C HIS A 201 15.25 -5.83 2.90
N PHE A 202 15.19 -6.15 1.62
CA PHE A 202 16.36 -6.58 0.85
C PHE A 202 17.08 -5.43 0.17
N LEU A 203 16.59 -4.20 0.34
CA LEU A 203 17.02 -3.04 -0.43
C LEU A 203 17.62 -1.96 0.46
N ASP A 204 18.64 -1.29 -0.07
CA ASP A 204 19.17 -0.06 0.51
C ASP A 204 18.34 1.17 0.10
N GLN A 205 18.74 2.34 0.60
CA GLN A 205 18.01 3.58 0.35
C GLN A 205 18.01 4.03 -1.12
N GLU A 206 19.06 3.71 -1.89
CA GLU A 206 19.13 4.08 -3.31
C GLU A 206 18.20 3.17 -4.12
N GLU A 207 18.23 1.88 -3.84
CA GLU A 207 17.35 0.88 -4.46
C GLU A 207 15.88 1.14 -4.13
N ILE A 208 15.55 1.53 -2.89
CA ILE A 208 14.19 1.92 -2.50
C ILE A 208 13.72 3.14 -3.31
N LYS A 209 14.60 4.11 -3.59
CA LYS A 209 14.26 5.27 -4.44
C LYS A 209 13.99 4.84 -5.87
N MET A 210 14.71 3.84 -6.41
CA MET A 210 14.50 3.33 -7.77
C MET A 210 13.10 2.73 -7.94
N ILE A 211 12.59 2.00 -6.95
CA ILE A 211 11.29 1.33 -7.06
C ILE A 211 10.11 2.20 -6.64
N THR A 212 10.34 3.24 -5.81
CA THR A 212 9.27 4.08 -5.28
C THR A 212 8.74 5.05 -6.34
N PRO A 213 7.46 4.94 -6.77
CA PRO A 213 6.89 5.85 -7.74
C PRO A 213 6.85 7.29 -7.21
N GLN A 214 7.36 8.24 -8.00
CA GLN A 214 7.33 9.67 -7.65
C GLN A 214 6.11 10.41 -8.22
N ARG A 215 5.45 9.80 -9.19
CA ARG A 215 4.26 10.30 -9.90
C ARG A 215 3.26 9.15 -10.04
N ASN A 216 2.07 9.49 -10.51
CA ASN A 216 1.05 8.50 -10.81
C ASN A 216 1.62 7.40 -11.73
N ILE A 217 1.40 6.15 -11.35
CA ILE A 217 1.82 4.97 -12.11
C ILE A 217 1.09 5.01 -13.45
N ARG A 218 1.84 4.82 -14.53
CA ARG A 218 1.29 4.69 -15.88
C ARG A 218 1.24 3.21 -16.21
N PRO A 219 0.04 2.63 -16.35
CA PRO A 219 -0.08 1.21 -16.64
C PRO A 219 0.29 0.91 -18.08
N PHE A 220 1.09 -0.15 -18.27
CA PHE A 220 1.47 -0.63 -19.59
C PHE A 220 0.91 -2.03 -19.82
N THR A 221 0.20 -2.20 -20.95
CA THR A 221 -0.39 -3.50 -21.30
C THR A 221 0.37 -4.14 -22.46
N TYR A 222 0.77 -5.39 -22.26
CA TYR A 222 1.45 -6.21 -23.26
C TYR A 222 0.61 -7.42 -23.65
N ILE A 223 0.82 -7.89 -24.88
CA ILE A 223 0.42 -9.24 -25.27
C ILE A 223 1.49 -10.21 -24.77
N PHE A 224 1.11 -11.03 -23.80
CA PHE A 224 2.02 -11.95 -23.12
C PHE A 224 1.77 -13.37 -23.63
N LYS A 225 2.78 -13.97 -24.24
CA LYS A 225 2.69 -15.28 -24.90
C LYS A 225 3.21 -16.39 -23.97
N PRO A 226 2.71 -17.63 -24.10
CA PRO A 226 3.32 -18.78 -23.43
C PRO A 226 4.83 -18.87 -23.72
N GLY A 227 5.63 -19.25 -22.74
CA GLY A 227 7.10 -19.29 -22.82
C GLY A 227 7.80 -17.94 -22.61
N LYS A 228 7.05 -16.88 -22.27
CA LYS A 228 7.62 -15.57 -21.92
C LYS A 228 7.68 -15.34 -20.42
N SER A 229 8.64 -14.50 -20.03
CA SER A 229 8.83 -14.02 -18.67
C SER A 229 8.74 -12.49 -18.65
N LEU A 230 8.20 -11.92 -17.57
CA LEU A 230 8.23 -10.48 -17.28
C LEU A 230 8.99 -10.27 -15.97
N LEU A 231 9.97 -9.37 -15.98
CA LEU A 231 10.95 -9.15 -14.92
C LEU A 231 10.83 -7.74 -14.34
N PHE A 232 11.01 -7.62 -13.04
CA PHE A 232 11.10 -6.37 -12.26
C PHE A 232 12.46 -6.32 -11.57
N GLY A 233 13.51 -5.99 -12.32
CA GLY A 233 14.89 -6.13 -11.83
C GLY A 233 15.15 -7.52 -11.23
N GLY A 234 15.91 -7.58 -10.16
CA GLY A 234 16.13 -8.77 -9.32
C GLY A 234 14.98 -9.07 -8.34
N LEU A 235 13.91 -8.26 -8.31
CA LEU A 235 12.89 -8.29 -7.25
C LEU A 235 11.63 -9.09 -7.56
N GLY A 236 11.31 -9.30 -8.83
CA GLY A 236 10.10 -10.00 -9.20
C GLY A 236 10.14 -10.55 -10.60
N ARG A 237 9.56 -11.73 -10.78
CA ARG A 237 9.46 -12.38 -12.08
C ARG A 237 8.16 -13.19 -12.20
N ILE A 238 7.52 -13.12 -13.36
CA ILE A 238 6.34 -13.92 -13.70
C ILE A 238 6.54 -14.62 -15.05
N ASP A 239 6.42 -15.94 -15.03
CA ASP A 239 6.56 -16.79 -16.20
C ASP A 239 5.19 -17.25 -16.69
N TYR A 240 4.85 -17.01 -17.95
CA TYR A 240 3.69 -17.65 -18.58
C TYR A 240 4.08 -19.04 -19.05
N LYS A 241 4.08 -19.98 -18.11
CA LYS A 241 4.60 -21.33 -18.30
C LYS A 241 3.82 -22.15 -19.32
N MET A 242 2.48 -22.22 -19.19
CA MET A 242 1.64 -23.02 -20.08
C MET A 242 0.29 -22.36 -20.31
N GLY A 243 -0.16 -22.35 -21.56
CA GLY A 243 -1.49 -21.91 -21.97
C GLY A 243 -1.64 -21.94 -23.49
N LYS A 244 -2.88 -21.92 -23.97
CA LYS A 244 -3.18 -22.11 -25.40
C LYS A 244 -2.94 -20.85 -26.24
N ASN A 245 -3.25 -19.69 -25.69
CA ASN A 245 -3.25 -18.42 -26.42
C ASN A 245 -2.41 -17.35 -25.72
N PRO A 246 -1.92 -16.35 -26.46
CA PRO A 246 -1.47 -15.11 -25.87
C PRO A 246 -2.57 -14.46 -25.03
N ILE A 247 -2.18 -13.86 -23.92
CA ILE A 247 -3.06 -13.15 -22.99
C ILE A 247 -2.65 -11.69 -22.86
N ARG A 248 -3.37 -10.91 -22.05
CA ARG A 248 -2.97 -9.55 -21.67
C ARG A 248 -2.35 -9.57 -20.29
N ILE A 249 -1.22 -8.89 -20.14
CA ILE A 249 -0.67 -8.54 -18.84
C ILE A 249 -0.52 -7.02 -18.76
N THR A 250 -1.07 -6.42 -17.70
CA THR A 250 -0.98 -4.98 -17.45
C THR A 250 -0.10 -4.74 -16.24
N VAL A 251 0.98 -3.99 -16.41
CA VAL A 251 1.99 -3.70 -15.39
C VAL A 251 1.67 -2.39 -14.70
N PHE A 252 1.74 -2.39 -13.36
CA PHE A 252 1.58 -1.23 -12.49
C PHE A 252 2.78 -1.16 -11.54
N SER A 253 3.83 -0.46 -11.95
CA SER A 253 5.09 -0.37 -11.21
C SER A 253 5.76 0.97 -11.46
N GLY A 254 6.51 1.47 -10.47
CA GLY A 254 7.45 2.58 -10.66
C GLY A 254 8.77 2.12 -11.27
N LEU A 255 9.10 0.83 -11.11
CA LEU A 255 10.23 0.17 -11.73
C LEU A 255 9.85 -0.35 -13.12
N ASP A 256 10.73 -0.11 -14.10
CA ASP A 256 10.55 -0.60 -15.46
C ASP A 256 10.53 -2.12 -15.53
N SER A 257 9.61 -2.66 -16.34
CA SER A 257 9.49 -4.09 -16.57
C SER A 257 10.19 -4.52 -17.86
N HIS A 258 10.83 -5.68 -17.86
CA HIS A 258 11.43 -6.28 -19.05
C HIS A 258 10.75 -7.59 -19.42
N ILE A 259 10.43 -7.79 -20.70
CA ILE A 259 9.84 -9.04 -21.21
C ILE A 259 10.87 -9.80 -22.04
N THR A 260 11.10 -11.06 -21.70
CA THR A 260 12.03 -11.95 -22.41
C THR A 260 11.50 -13.39 -22.47
N SER A 261 12.25 -14.34 -23.01
CA SER A 261 11.90 -15.76 -22.88
C SER A 261 12.24 -16.29 -21.48
N ILE A 262 11.60 -17.38 -21.06
CA ILE A 262 11.86 -17.99 -19.75
C ILE A 262 13.34 -18.41 -19.63
N GLU A 263 13.92 -18.92 -20.72
CA GLU A 263 15.32 -19.37 -20.76
C GLU A 263 16.29 -18.20 -20.57
N LYS A 264 16.06 -17.08 -21.26
CA LYS A 264 16.86 -15.85 -21.10
C LYS A 264 16.68 -15.22 -19.71
N ALA A 265 15.48 -15.30 -19.15
CA ALA A 265 15.28 -14.87 -17.76
C ALA A 265 16.14 -15.70 -16.81
N ASP A 266 16.22 -17.02 -16.99
CA ASP A 266 17.11 -17.87 -16.19
C ASP A 266 18.58 -17.48 -16.34
N GLU A 267 19.03 -17.10 -17.55
CA GLU A 267 20.38 -16.59 -17.79
C GLU A 267 20.65 -15.28 -17.03
N PHE A 268 19.74 -14.31 -17.09
CA PHE A 268 19.88 -13.04 -16.38
C PHE A 268 19.96 -13.21 -14.86
N TYR A 269 19.15 -14.10 -14.29
CA TYR A 269 19.22 -14.37 -12.84
C TYR A 269 20.46 -15.18 -12.46
N LYS A 270 20.98 -16.05 -13.34
CA LYS A 270 22.28 -16.71 -13.12
C LYS A 270 23.41 -15.69 -13.03
N GLN A 271 23.44 -14.68 -13.89
CA GLN A 271 24.44 -13.60 -13.81
C GLN A 271 24.41 -12.88 -12.45
N LEU A 272 23.20 -12.60 -11.95
CA LEU A 272 23.02 -12.03 -10.62
C LEU A 272 23.52 -12.98 -9.52
N SER A 273 23.25 -14.28 -9.62
CA SER A 273 23.76 -15.30 -8.68
C SER A 273 25.28 -15.51 -8.76
N PHE A 274 25.91 -15.17 -9.90
CA PHE A 274 27.36 -15.11 -10.04
C PHE A 274 27.95 -13.75 -9.63
N TYR A 275 27.11 -12.82 -9.17
CA TYR A 275 27.49 -11.55 -8.57
C TYR A 275 28.23 -10.61 -9.54
N GLU A 276 27.83 -10.60 -10.82
CA GLU A 276 28.36 -9.65 -11.81
C GLU A 276 27.93 -8.22 -11.47
N GLU A 277 28.86 -7.29 -11.22
CA GLU A 277 28.52 -5.91 -10.80
C GLU A 277 27.68 -5.14 -11.83
N ASP A 278 27.86 -5.42 -13.12
CA ASP A 278 27.10 -4.78 -14.20
C ASP A 278 26.03 -5.70 -14.81
N HIS A 279 25.24 -6.34 -13.94
CA HIS A 279 24.11 -7.15 -14.37
C HIS A 279 22.92 -6.31 -14.86
N PHE A 280 22.07 -6.90 -15.69
CA PHE A 280 20.85 -6.25 -16.20
C PHE A 280 19.76 -6.04 -15.14
N LEU A 281 19.66 -6.95 -14.16
CA LEU A 281 18.54 -7.04 -13.22
C LEU A 281 18.61 -6.04 -12.04
N LYS A 282 18.62 -4.75 -12.32
CA LYS A 282 18.73 -3.70 -11.30
C LYS A 282 17.33 -3.19 -10.87
N PRO A 283 17.05 -3.00 -9.55
CA PRO A 283 17.85 -3.40 -8.39
C PRO A 283 17.85 -4.93 -8.17
N PRO A 284 18.84 -5.51 -7.47
CA PRO A 284 19.83 -4.82 -6.65
C PRO A 284 20.94 -4.12 -7.44
N ILE A 285 21.72 -3.28 -6.78
CA ILE A 285 22.95 -2.67 -7.29
C ILE A 285 24.05 -2.76 -6.21
N GLY A 286 25.29 -2.47 -6.59
CA GLY A 286 26.41 -2.34 -5.67
C GLY A 286 27.50 -3.39 -5.87
N SER A 287 28.37 -3.53 -4.87
CA SER A 287 29.53 -4.41 -4.94
C SER A 287 29.16 -5.90 -4.95
N ILE A 288 30.09 -6.73 -5.42
CA ILE A 288 29.98 -8.21 -5.35
C ILE A 288 29.60 -8.69 -3.93
N GLU A 289 30.16 -8.08 -2.88
CA GLU A 289 29.84 -8.45 -1.49
C GLU A 289 28.39 -8.17 -1.11
N ARG A 290 27.80 -7.09 -1.64
CA ARG A 290 26.39 -6.74 -1.45
C ARG A 290 25.48 -7.68 -2.24
N LEU A 291 25.87 -8.03 -3.47
CA LEU A 291 25.13 -8.97 -4.31
C LEU A 291 25.14 -10.38 -3.69
N LYS A 292 26.25 -10.82 -3.08
CA LYS A 292 26.35 -12.08 -2.31
C LYS A 292 25.36 -12.19 -1.15
N LYS A 293 24.96 -11.05 -0.59
CA LYS A 293 23.97 -10.99 0.51
C LYS A 293 22.54 -10.81 0.00
N PHE A 294 22.36 -10.51 -1.29
CA PHE A 294 21.03 -10.39 -1.87
C PHE A 294 20.42 -11.79 -2.01
N PRO A 295 19.15 -11.99 -1.62
CA PRO A 295 18.57 -13.33 -1.65
C PRO A 295 18.36 -13.84 -3.07
N GLU A 296 18.49 -15.15 -3.23
CA GLU A 296 18.21 -15.82 -4.51
C GLU A 296 16.72 -15.67 -4.86
N ILE A 297 16.44 -15.51 -6.16
CA ILE A 297 15.06 -15.55 -6.64
C ILE A 297 14.57 -16.99 -6.70
N ILE A 298 13.48 -17.28 -6.00
CA ILE A 298 12.86 -18.62 -6.00
C ILE A 298 11.37 -18.52 -6.30
N LYS A 299 10.75 -19.66 -6.66
CA LYS A 299 9.31 -19.73 -6.96
C LYS A 299 8.50 -19.52 -5.69
N SER A 300 8.01 -18.30 -5.49
CA SER A 300 7.08 -17.93 -4.42
C SER A 300 5.73 -18.60 -4.63
N ILE A 301 5.26 -18.70 -5.88
CA ILE A 301 4.03 -19.42 -6.24
C ILE A 301 4.29 -20.27 -7.47
N LYS A 302 4.13 -21.59 -7.33
CA LYS A 302 4.31 -22.56 -8.41
C LYS A 302 2.96 -22.95 -9.01
N ASN A 303 2.89 -22.97 -10.34
CA ASN A 303 1.72 -23.36 -11.13
C ASN A 303 0.43 -22.61 -10.72
N LEU A 304 0.50 -21.29 -10.56
CA LEU A 304 -0.68 -20.44 -10.39
C LEU A 304 -1.61 -20.62 -11.60
N LYS A 305 -2.79 -21.20 -11.36
CA LYS A 305 -3.81 -21.42 -12.40
C LYS A 305 -4.71 -20.21 -12.50
N VAL A 306 -4.85 -19.67 -13.71
CA VAL A 306 -5.72 -18.53 -14.02
C VAL A 306 -6.76 -18.99 -15.02
N VAL A 307 -8.03 -18.92 -14.61
CA VAL A 307 -9.18 -19.29 -15.45
C VAL A 307 -10.11 -18.10 -15.59
N SER A 308 -10.78 -18.00 -16.73
CA SER A 308 -11.77 -16.95 -16.95
C SER A 308 -13.05 -17.23 -16.17
N ASN A 309 -13.64 -16.21 -15.56
CA ASN A 309 -14.98 -16.32 -15.00
C ASN A 309 -16.01 -15.98 -16.09
N GLU A 310 -16.90 -16.94 -16.40
CA GLU A 310 -17.89 -16.81 -17.48
C GLU A 310 -18.75 -15.54 -17.35
N LYS A 311 -19.22 -15.22 -16.15
CA LYS A 311 -20.07 -14.05 -15.90
C LYS A 311 -19.33 -12.73 -16.17
N LEU A 312 -18.04 -12.66 -15.83
CA LEU A 312 -17.21 -11.48 -16.06
C LEU A 312 -16.79 -11.36 -17.54
N TYR A 313 -16.46 -12.49 -18.17
CA TYR A 313 -15.97 -12.52 -19.55
C TYR A 313 -17.05 -12.15 -20.58
N MET A 314 -18.31 -12.55 -20.35
CA MET A 314 -19.44 -12.20 -21.24
C MET A 314 -19.67 -10.69 -21.33
N ASN A 315 -19.41 -9.95 -20.25
CA ASN A 315 -19.66 -8.51 -20.20
C ASN A 315 -18.57 -7.68 -20.90
N THR A 316 -17.30 -8.10 -20.86
CA THR A 316 -16.24 -7.46 -21.65
C THR A 316 -14.93 -8.26 -21.64
N LYS A 317 -14.32 -8.37 -22.82
CA LYS A 317 -12.97 -8.96 -22.99
C LYS A 317 -11.84 -8.11 -22.42
N LYS A 318 -12.13 -6.91 -21.89
CA LYS A 318 -11.13 -5.95 -21.40
C LYS A 318 -10.84 -6.06 -19.90
N ILE A 319 -11.62 -6.85 -19.15
CA ILE A 319 -11.44 -7.03 -17.71
C ILE A 319 -10.18 -7.86 -17.39
N SER A 320 -9.51 -7.50 -16.29
CA SER A 320 -8.49 -8.32 -15.63
C SER A 320 -9.13 -9.37 -14.72
N ILE A 321 -8.54 -10.55 -14.64
CA ILE A 321 -9.03 -11.70 -13.88
C ILE A 321 -8.49 -11.67 -12.45
N LEU A 322 -7.18 -11.42 -12.30
CA LEU A 322 -6.52 -11.31 -11.00
C LEU A 322 -5.29 -10.39 -11.07
N ASP A 323 -4.79 -9.97 -9.91
CA ASP A 323 -3.49 -9.31 -9.79
C ASP A 323 -2.47 -10.25 -9.11
N VAL A 324 -1.23 -10.19 -9.58
CA VAL A 324 -0.05 -10.69 -8.87
C VAL A 324 0.75 -9.50 -8.38
N VAL A 325 0.95 -9.41 -7.07
CA VAL A 325 1.56 -8.26 -6.39
C VAL A 325 2.93 -8.65 -5.85
N TRP A 326 3.95 -7.82 -6.13
CA TRP A 326 5.24 -7.85 -5.47
C TRP A 326 5.31 -6.65 -4.52
N SER A 327 5.23 -6.95 -3.23
CA SER A 327 5.05 -5.96 -2.18
C SER A 327 6.21 -4.98 -2.11
N GLY A 328 5.89 -3.70 -2.28
CA GLY A 328 6.81 -2.58 -2.37
C GLY A 328 7.28 -2.23 -3.80
N VAL A 329 7.05 -3.10 -4.77
CA VAL A 329 7.51 -2.91 -6.17
C VAL A 329 6.36 -2.49 -7.07
N GLY A 330 5.26 -3.26 -7.04
CA GLY A 330 4.12 -3.06 -7.94
C GLY A 330 3.32 -4.33 -8.13
N TRP A 331 2.45 -4.34 -9.14
CA TRP A 331 1.66 -5.52 -9.49
C TRP A 331 1.46 -5.67 -11.00
N CYS A 332 1.11 -6.89 -11.40
CA CYS A 332 0.65 -7.22 -12.73
C CYS A 332 -0.79 -7.69 -12.68
N SER A 333 -1.66 -7.11 -13.50
CA SER A 333 -3.01 -7.62 -13.73
C SER A 333 -3.02 -8.56 -14.94
N ILE A 334 -3.55 -9.77 -14.75
CA ILE A 334 -3.64 -10.80 -15.79
C ILE A 334 -5.05 -10.80 -16.36
N GLY A 335 -5.21 -10.69 -17.68
CA GLY A 335 -6.51 -10.70 -18.34
C GLY A 335 -6.50 -11.39 -19.69
N GLY A 336 -7.68 -11.58 -20.29
CA GLY A 336 -7.79 -12.12 -21.65
C GLY A 336 -7.64 -13.65 -21.78
N VAL A 337 -7.62 -14.40 -20.68
CA VAL A 337 -7.82 -15.85 -20.71
C VAL A 337 -9.26 -16.13 -21.19
N LYS A 338 -9.41 -16.97 -22.21
CA LYS A 338 -10.72 -17.30 -22.78
C LYS A 338 -11.49 -18.27 -21.86
N ILE A 339 -12.82 -18.27 -21.97
CA ILE A 339 -13.67 -19.25 -21.28
C ILE A 339 -13.24 -20.67 -21.70
N GLY A 340 -13.17 -21.59 -20.74
CA GLY A 340 -12.72 -22.97 -20.95
C GLY A 340 -11.21 -23.16 -21.08
N GLU A 341 -10.41 -22.09 -21.09
CA GLU A 341 -8.95 -22.16 -21.13
C GLU A 341 -8.34 -21.96 -19.73
N THR A 342 -7.17 -22.55 -19.50
CA THR A 342 -6.38 -22.37 -18.28
C THR A 342 -5.01 -21.76 -18.59
N ALA A 343 -4.79 -20.60 -17.99
CA ALA A 343 -3.54 -19.92 -17.71
C ALA A 343 -2.64 -20.64 -16.69
N ILE A 344 -1.37 -20.99 -16.91
CA ILE A 344 -0.48 -21.46 -15.83
C ILE A 344 0.76 -20.58 -15.74
N PHE A 345 1.01 -20.03 -14.54
CA PHE A 345 2.14 -19.15 -14.25
C PHE A 345 3.02 -19.67 -13.11
N ASP A 346 4.32 -19.41 -13.20
CA ASP A 346 5.23 -19.50 -12.05
C ASP A 346 5.60 -18.06 -11.64
N ILE A 347 5.45 -17.73 -10.35
CA ILE A 347 5.73 -16.42 -9.78
C ILE A 347 6.96 -16.54 -8.88
N TRP A 348 7.87 -15.59 -9.04
CA TRP A 348 9.19 -15.61 -8.42
C TRP A 348 9.49 -14.32 -7.68
N SER A 349 10.20 -14.42 -6.56
CA SER A 349 10.71 -13.30 -5.78
C SER A 349 11.90 -13.72 -4.90
N PRO A 350 12.72 -12.77 -4.42
CA PRO A 350 13.79 -13.05 -3.47
C PRO A 350 13.26 -13.79 -2.24
N ASP A 351 13.89 -14.91 -1.87
CA ASP A 351 13.46 -15.80 -0.77
C ASP A 351 12.00 -16.31 -0.88
N GLY A 352 11.33 -16.13 -2.02
CA GLY A 352 9.92 -16.45 -2.17
C GLY A 352 8.99 -15.56 -1.34
N LYS A 353 9.47 -14.40 -0.87
CA LYS A 353 8.70 -13.46 -0.01
C LYS A 353 8.01 -12.36 -0.80
N GLY A 354 7.07 -11.68 -0.16
CA GLY A 354 6.48 -10.45 -0.70
C GLY A 354 5.55 -10.62 -1.90
N VAL A 355 5.16 -11.85 -2.25
CA VAL A 355 4.20 -12.10 -3.33
C VAL A 355 2.80 -12.32 -2.77
N TYR A 356 1.82 -11.62 -3.34
CA TYR A 356 0.40 -11.77 -3.01
C TYR A 356 -0.44 -11.90 -4.27
N VAL A 357 -1.57 -12.59 -4.18
CA VAL A 357 -2.55 -12.67 -5.28
C VAL A 357 -3.82 -11.98 -4.85
N ARG A 358 -4.31 -11.04 -5.67
CA ARG A 358 -5.65 -10.46 -5.52
C ARG A 358 -6.57 -11.14 -6.52
N ASN A 359 -7.40 -12.06 -6.04
CA ASN A 359 -8.37 -12.79 -6.89
C ASN A 359 -9.44 -11.87 -7.48
N VAL A 360 -9.62 -10.69 -6.90
CA VAL A 360 -10.34 -9.58 -7.50
C VAL A 360 -9.31 -8.46 -7.73
N PRO A 361 -9.04 -8.04 -8.98
CA PRO A 361 -8.11 -6.95 -9.24
C PRO A 361 -8.52 -5.64 -8.59
N LEU A 362 -7.53 -4.81 -8.23
CA LEU A 362 -7.80 -3.45 -7.73
C LEU A 362 -8.36 -2.55 -8.84
N LEU A 363 -7.79 -2.62 -10.04
CA LEU A 363 -8.19 -1.82 -11.21
C LEU A 363 -8.55 -2.74 -12.40
N PRO A 364 -9.70 -3.44 -12.32
CA PRO A 364 -10.03 -4.49 -13.28
C PRO A 364 -10.28 -3.97 -14.71
N TYR A 365 -10.53 -2.66 -14.89
CA TYR A 365 -10.93 -2.04 -16.16
C TYR A 365 -9.84 -1.18 -16.82
N GLU A 366 -8.61 -1.18 -16.30
CA GLU A 366 -7.54 -0.28 -16.75
C GLU A 366 -7.14 -0.50 -18.22
N PHE A 367 -7.38 -1.69 -18.78
CA PHE A 367 -7.09 -1.91 -20.18
C PHE A 367 -8.10 -1.19 -21.09
N HIS A 368 -7.65 -0.09 -21.69
CA HIS A 368 -8.47 0.71 -22.60
C HIS A 368 -8.35 0.32 -24.09
N GLY A 369 -7.63 -0.76 -24.42
CA GLY A 369 -7.49 -1.23 -25.82
C GLY A 369 -6.16 -0.88 -26.49
N LYS A 370 -5.26 -0.17 -25.81
CA LYS A 370 -3.90 0.13 -26.31
C LYS A 370 -2.90 -0.91 -25.80
N ILE A 371 -2.07 -1.41 -26.70
CA ILE A 371 -1.02 -2.38 -26.42
C ILE A 371 0.32 -1.73 -26.74
N GLU A 372 1.28 -1.85 -25.83
CA GLU A 372 2.65 -1.44 -26.09
C GLU A 372 3.38 -2.49 -26.94
N LYS A 373 4.18 -2.03 -27.89
CA LYS A 373 5.10 -2.93 -28.60
C LYS A 373 6.21 -3.32 -27.63
N ILE A 374 6.49 -4.61 -27.53
CA ILE A 374 7.69 -5.11 -26.88
C ILE A 374 8.85 -4.60 -27.74
N LYS A 375 9.64 -3.66 -27.19
CA LYS A 375 10.85 -3.15 -27.86
C LYS A 375 11.99 -4.13 -27.70
#